data_AF-A0A0Q9P6K3-F1
#
_entry.id   AF-A0A0Q9P6K3-F1
#
_cell.length_a   1.000
_cell.length_b   1.000
_cell.length_c   1.000
_cell.angle_alpha   90.00
_cell.angle_beta   90.00
_cell.angle_gamma   90.00
#
_symmetry.space_group_name_H-M   'P 1'
#
loop_
_entity.id
_entity.type
_entity.pdbx_description
1 polymer ?
#
loop_
_entity_poly.entity_id
_entity_poly.type
_entity_poly.pdbx_seq_one_letter_code
_entity_poly.pdbx_strand_id
1 'polypeptide(L)'
;MAESRSPAAKSAAFAELSARLASAPHRPLFLAGTIAVLLSMAWWAVELTWMRFGLAGWPQPSIPPGWAHAMLIQYGLFPLFMFGFLLTTFPRWLGRPDLPWTRYVPVAGCVFGGYVLANVGLLDLPWLLKLGIAVMLAGYLIGVWTLAGVLRASVAERKSHARSCLAALSLGSLGLAVFLAYLFGAPADCALLAIKLGTYGLLLPIYFTVMHRMLPFFSGNVVAGYKVIRPDWSLPVVWLLLLAHLLLEWRSALGWLWLADVPLALAFAWHALTWQPWKAMRPGLLAVLHLAFAWLPVAFVLYAVQDVVYAASGHLILGRAPLHALGIGFFGSMLVAMVTRVTQGHSGRPLQMGAVAWLCFGLLQVVALLRIRAELGGDVYLWLVIAAYGWLLAFLPWVLRSAWIYLTPRADGKPG
;
A
#
# COMPACT_ATOMS: atom_id res chain seq x y z
N MET A 1 -42.99 11.99 8.94
CA MET A 1 -42.96 10.88 9.91
C MET A 1 -41.96 9.85 9.43
N ALA A 2 -40.80 9.76 10.07
CA ALA A 2 -39.80 8.73 9.75
C ALA A 2 -40.25 7.43 10.43
N GLU A 3 -40.73 6.46 9.66
CA GLU A 3 -41.06 5.12 10.16
C GLU A 3 -39.83 4.51 10.83
N SER A 4 -39.90 4.30 12.13
CA SER A 4 -38.87 3.59 12.87
C SER A 4 -38.89 2.12 12.43
N ARG A 5 -37.90 1.72 11.62
CA ARG A 5 -37.76 0.32 11.19
C ARG A 5 -37.77 -0.62 12.41
N SER A 6 -38.58 -1.66 12.35
CA SER A 6 -38.68 -2.65 13.43
C SER A 6 -37.33 -3.31 13.73
N PRO A 7 -37.08 -3.77 14.98
CA PRO A 7 -35.84 -4.46 15.36
C PRO A 7 -35.51 -5.66 14.46
N ALA A 8 -36.52 -6.40 13.99
CA ALA A 8 -36.36 -7.52 13.08
C ALA A 8 -35.85 -7.10 11.69
N ALA A 9 -36.36 -5.99 11.14
CA ALA A 9 -35.90 -5.44 9.88
C ALA A 9 -34.44 -4.93 9.95
N LYS A 10 -34.03 -4.38 11.10
CA LYS A 10 -32.63 -3.98 11.35
C LYS A 10 -31.69 -5.19 11.43
N SER A 11 -32.11 -6.26 12.11
CA SER A 11 -31.34 -7.51 12.20
C SER A 11 -31.13 -8.16 10.83
N ALA A 12 -32.18 -8.25 10.01
CA ALA A 12 -32.11 -8.77 8.64
C ALA A 12 -31.16 -7.96 7.75
N ALA A 13 -31.23 -6.62 7.82
CA ALA A 13 -30.35 -5.74 7.05
C ALA A 13 -28.87 -5.88 7.45
N PHE A 14 -28.58 -6.07 8.74
CA PHE A 14 -27.21 -6.28 9.22
C PHE A 14 -26.66 -7.66 8.79
N ALA A 15 -27.49 -8.70 8.81
CA ALA A 15 -27.13 -10.02 8.33
C ALA A 15 -26.82 -10.00 6.82
N GLU A 16 -27.64 -9.31 6.03
CA GLU A 16 -27.42 -9.16 4.58
C GLU A 16 -26.12 -8.40 4.27
N LEU A 17 -25.85 -7.31 5.00
CA LEU A 17 -24.61 -6.55 4.85
C LEU A 17 -23.39 -7.41 5.23
N SER A 18 -23.46 -8.15 6.33
CA SER A 18 -22.37 -9.02 6.77
C SER A 18 -22.08 -10.13 5.77
N ALA A 19 -23.13 -10.79 5.25
CA ALA A 19 -23.02 -11.79 4.20
C ALA A 19 -22.41 -11.20 2.91
N ARG A 20 -22.80 -9.98 2.55
CA ARG A 20 -22.26 -9.27 1.38
C ARG A 20 -20.79 -8.88 1.54
N LEU A 21 -20.37 -8.46 2.74
CA LEU A 21 -18.96 -8.20 2.99
C LEU A 21 -18.14 -9.51 3.04
N ALA A 22 -18.74 -10.62 3.46
CA ALA A 22 -18.09 -11.93 3.50
C ALA A 22 -18.24 -12.74 2.20
N SER A 23 -18.64 -12.12 1.09
CA SER A 23 -18.83 -12.82 -0.20
C SER A 23 -17.51 -13.01 -0.98
N ALA A 24 -16.56 -12.09 -0.81
CA ALA A 24 -15.27 -12.13 -1.49
C ALA A 24 -14.17 -11.44 -0.66
N PRO A 25 -12.92 -11.93 -0.72
CA PRO A 25 -11.83 -11.41 0.12
C PRO A 25 -11.56 -9.91 -0.05
N HIS A 26 -11.67 -9.38 -1.27
CA HIS A 26 -11.39 -7.98 -1.53
C HIS A 26 -12.43 -7.03 -0.92
N ARG A 27 -13.69 -7.42 -0.72
CA ARG A 27 -14.74 -6.48 -0.24
C ARG A 27 -14.48 -5.93 1.17
N PRO A 28 -14.32 -6.77 2.21
CA PRO A 28 -14.15 -6.26 3.57
C PRO A 28 -12.77 -5.60 3.73
N LEU A 29 -11.75 -6.16 3.06
CA LEU A 29 -10.39 -5.65 3.10
C LEU A 29 -10.23 -4.32 2.35
N PHE A 30 -10.86 -4.14 1.18
CA PHE A 30 -10.78 -2.87 0.46
C PHE A 30 -11.64 -1.81 1.12
N LEU A 31 -12.82 -2.16 1.66
CA LEU A 31 -13.61 -1.23 2.46
C LEU A 31 -12.80 -0.73 3.66
N ALA A 32 -12.21 -1.63 4.44
CA ALA A 32 -11.30 -1.29 5.52
C ALA A 32 -10.14 -0.40 5.05
N GLY A 33 -9.51 -0.75 3.92
CA GLY A 33 -8.44 0.05 3.32
C GLY A 33 -8.88 1.46 2.94
N THR A 34 -10.09 1.62 2.41
CA THR A 34 -10.63 2.96 2.07
C THR A 34 -10.92 3.81 3.31
N ILE A 35 -11.24 3.20 4.44
CA ILE A 35 -11.34 3.93 5.71
C ILE A 35 -9.93 4.31 6.19
N ALA A 36 -8.99 3.36 6.14
CA ALA A 36 -7.61 3.56 6.58
C ALA A 36 -6.87 4.66 5.77
N VAL A 37 -7.16 4.79 4.48
CA VAL A 37 -6.52 5.81 3.62
C VAL A 37 -6.85 7.25 4.05
N LEU A 38 -8.04 7.46 4.63
CA LEU A 38 -8.43 8.74 5.20
C LEU A 38 -8.02 8.85 6.67
N LEU A 39 -8.24 7.81 7.48
CA LEU A 39 -7.98 7.85 8.92
C LEU A 39 -6.50 8.13 9.23
N SER A 40 -5.57 7.41 8.58
CA SER A 40 -4.13 7.62 8.81
C SER A 40 -3.69 9.03 8.45
N MET A 41 -4.23 9.58 7.37
CA MET A 41 -3.85 10.91 6.90
C MET A 41 -4.59 12.03 7.62
N ALA A 42 -5.76 11.75 8.20
CA ALA A 42 -6.47 12.69 9.07
C ALA A 42 -5.68 12.91 10.37
N TRP A 43 -5.27 11.83 11.04
CA TRP A 43 -4.39 11.94 12.21
C TRP A 43 -3.08 12.65 11.85
N TRP A 44 -2.43 12.24 10.75
CA TRP A 44 -1.16 12.84 10.34
C TRP A 44 -1.28 14.33 9.94
N ALA A 45 -2.37 14.74 9.29
CA ALA A 45 -2.60 16.14 8.94
C ALA A 45 -2.80 17.01 10.17
N VAL A 46 -3.54 16.52 11.18
CA VAL A 46 -3.70 17.22 12.46
C VAL A 46 -2.37 17.30 13.21
N GLU A 47 -1.62 16.20 13.24
CA GLU A 47 -0.29 16.16 13.86
C GLU A 47 0.68 17.16 13.21
N LEU A 48 0.73 17.23 11.87
CA LEU A 48 1.53 18.23 11.16
C LEU A 48 1.04 19.66 11.39
N THR A 49 -0.27 19.85 11.54
CA THR A 49 -0.86 21.16 11.87
C THR A 49 -0.42 21.59 13.27
N TRP A 50 -0.46 20.67 14.24
CA TRP A 50 0.07 20.89 15.58
C TRP A 50 1.56 21.24 15.53
N MET A 51 2.38 20.50 14.77
CA MET A 51 3.81 20.80 14.62
C MET A 51 4.10 22.18 14.01
N ARG A 52 3.27 22.64 13.05
CA ARG A 52 3.49 23.92 12.36
C ARG A 52 2.95 25.13 13.11
N PHE A 53 1.72 25.01 13.62
CA PHE A 53 0.90 26.12 14.11
C PHE A 53 0.61 26.06 15.61
N GLY A 54 0.87 24.91 16.24
CA GLY A 54 0.36 24.60 17.57
C GLY A 54 -1.13 24.26 17.55
N LEU A 55 -1.53 23.34 18.43
CA LEU A 55 -2.94 23.03 18.69
C LEU A 55 -3.09 22.65 20.17
N ALA A 56 -3.63 23.56 20.98
CA ALA A 56 -3.73 23.36 22.42
C ALA A 56 -4.58 22.12 22.74
N GLY A 57 -4.07 21.26 23.63
CA GLY A 57 -4.77 20.05 24.08
C GLY A 57 -4.77 18.88 23.09
N TRP A 58 -4.04 18.96 21.97
CA TRP A 58 -3.86 17.82 21.06
C TRP A 58 -3.02 16.71 21.74
N PRO A 59 -3.56 15.48 21.94
CA PRO A 59 -2.80 14.39 22.57
C PRO A 59 -1.63 13.96 21.70
N GLN A 60 -0.48 13.72 22.32
CA GLN A 60 0.74 13.30 21.63
C GLN A 60 0.94 11.78 21.73
N PRO A 61 1.41 11.12 20.66
CA PRO A 61 1.69 9.69 20.71
C PRO A 61 2.88 9.39 21.62
N SER A 62 2.89 8.18 22.19
CA SER A 62 4.00 7.68 23.03
C SER A 62 5.28 7.32 22.27
N ILE A 63 5.29 7.53 20.95
CA ILE A 63 6.40 7.24 20.03
C ILE A 63 6.58 8.44 19.07
N PRO A 64 7.74 8.61 18.42
CA PRO A 64 7.92 9.69 17.45
C PRO A 64 6.80 9.69 16.39
N PRO A 65 6.09 10.81 16.17
CA PRO A 65 4.92 10.84 15.28
C PRO A 65 5.23 10.41 13.84
N GLY A 66 6.43 10.72 13.34
CA GLY A 66 6.89 10.25 12.04
C GLY A 66 7.06 8.73 11.95
N TRP A 67 7.38 8.06 13.05
CA TRP A 67 7.44 6.59 13.10
C TRP A 67 6.04 5.99 13.14
N ALA A 68 5.12 6.60 13.89
CA ALA A 68 3.71 6.22 13.88
C ALA A 68 3.09 6.34 12.47
N HIS A 69 3.31 7.47 11.79
CA HIS A 69 2.91 7.68 10.40
C HIS A 69 3.48 6.59 9.49
N ALA A 70 4.79 6.34 9.56
CA ALA A 70 5.45 5.31 8.77
C ALA A 70 4.83 3.93 9.02
N MET A 71 4.68 3.52 10.28
CA MET A 71 4.18 2.20 10.64
C MET A 71 2.71 1.99 10.23
N LEU A 72 1.82 2.92 10.52
CA LEU A 72 0.39 2.73 10.23
C LEU A 72 0.07 2.80 8.73
N ILE A 73 0.81 3.61 7.96
CA ILE A 73 0.69 3.61 6.51
C ILE A 73 1.21 2.29 5.92
N GLN A 74 2.39 1.84 6.34
CA GLN A 74 3.06 0.69 5.73
C GLN A 74 2.48 -0.67 6.14
N TYR A 75 2.00 -0.79 7.39
CA TYR A 75 1.52 -2.04 7.97
C TYR A 75 0.01 -2.11 8.18
N GLY A 76 -0.67 -0.96 8.19
CA GLY A 76 -2.12 -0.87 8.34
C GLY A 76 -2.83 -0.56 7.03
N LEU A 77 -2.57 0.61 6.45
CA LEU A 77 -3.28 1.13 5.28
C LEU A 77 -3.07 0.28 4.02
N PHE A 78 -1.85 0.25 3.46
CA PHE A 78 -1.60 -0.45 2.20
C PHE A 78 -1.87 -1.97 2.27
N PRO A 79 -1.52 -2.65 3.37
CA PRO A 79 -1.70 -4.10 3.51
C PRO A 79 -3.15 -4.56 3.46
N LEU A 80 -4.12 -3.72 3.85
CA LEU A 80 -5.55 -4.03 3.67
C LEU A 80 -5.86 -4.26 2.19
N PHE A 81 -5.36 -3.40 1.30
CA PHE A 81 -5.50 -3.61 -0.15
C PHE A 81 -4.64 -4.78 -0.66
N MET A 82 -3.46 -4.99 -0.12
CA MET A 82 -2.58 -6.09 -0.54
C MET A 82 -3.19 -7.45 -0.18
N PHE A 83 -3.69 -7.63 1.04
CA PHE A 83 -4.40 -8.84 1.44
C PHE A 83 -5.69 -9.01 0.64
N GLY A 84 -6.48 -7.94 0.44
CA GLY A 84 -7.71 -8.03 -0.34
C GLY A 84 -7.45 -8.50 -1.77
N PHE A 85 -6.37 -8.00 -2.38
CA PHE A 85 -5.94 -8.42 -3.71
C PHE A 85 -5.39 -9.86 -3.68
N LEU A 86 -4.39 -10.15 -2.85
CA LEU A 86 -3.70 -11.45 -2.84
C LEU A 86 -4.65 -12.58 -2.41
N LEU A 87 -5.47 -12.43 -1.38
CA LEU A 87 -6.43 -13.47 -1.00
C LEU A 87 -7.47 -13.75 -2.11
N THR A 88 -7.71 -12.78 -3.01
CA THR A 88 -8.56 -12.96 -4.19
C THR A 88 -7.82 -13.59 -5.38
N THR A 89 -6.59 -13.16 -5.67
CA THR A 89 -5.89 -13.55 -6.92
C THR A 89 -4.90 -14.69 -6.75
N PHE A 90 -4.33 -14.86 -5.57
CA PHE A 90 -3.29 -15.84 -5.28
C PHE A 90 -3.76 -17.28 -5.47
N PRO A 91 -4.98 -17.69 -5.07
CA PRO A 91 -5.51 -19.01 -5.41
C PRO A 91 -5.56 -19.25 -6.93
N ARG A 92 -6.03 -18.25 -7.69
CA ARG A 92 -6.15 -18.33 -9.15
C ARG A 92 -4.79 -18.42 -9.84
N TRP A 93 -3.77 -17.71 -9.34
CA TRP A 93 -2.41 -17.81 -9.86
C TRP A 93 -1.81 -19.21 -9.70
N LEU A 94 -2.31 -19.98 -8.73
CA LEU A 94 -1.77 -21.27 -8.33
C LEU A 94 -2.69 -22.45 -8.71
N GLY A 95 -3.75 -22.18 -9.50
CA GLY A 95 -4.73 -23.18 -9.93
C GLY A 95 -5.56 -23.77 -8.78
N ARG A 96 -5.88 -22.95 -7.77
CA ARG A 96 -6.66 -23.35 -6.59
C ARG A 96 -8.04 -22.68 -6.58
N PRO A 97 -9.05 -23.33 -5.98
CA PRO A 97 -10.37 -22.73 -5.82
C PRO A 97 -10.31 -21.48 -4.94
N ASP A 98 -11.32 -20.62 -5.08
CA ASP A 98 -11.48 -19.41 -4.26
C ASP A 98 -11.56 -19.78 -2.77
N LEU A 99 -11.00 -18.91 -1.90
CA LEU A 99 -10.94 -19.16 -0.47
C LEU A 99 -12.31 -19.01 0.20
N PRO A 100 -12.67 -19.87 1.18
CA PRO A 100 -13.86 -19.66 1.99
C PRO A 100 -13.68 -18.46 2.94
N TRP A 101 -14.79 -17.84 3.34
CA TRP A 101 -14.81 -16.64 4.19
C TRP A 101 -14.05 -16.81 5.52
N THR A 102 -14.07 -18.00 6.09
CA THR A 102 -13.35 -18.36 7.32
C THR A 102 -11.83 -18.18 7.22
N ARG A 103 -11.27 -18.10 6.01
CA ARG A 103 -9.83 -17.90 5.77
C ARG A 103 -9.42 -16.44 5.64
N TYR A 104 -10.33 -15.53 5.28
CA TYR A 104 -9.99 -14.13 5.00
C TYR A 104 -10.70 -13.11 5.90
N VAL A 105 -11.87 -13.44 6.46
CA VAL A 105 -12.54 -12.55 7.41
C VAL A 105 -11.72 -12.34 8.69
N PRO A 106 -11.06 -13.36 9.27
CA PRO A 106 -10.15 -13.12 10.40
C PRO A 106 -8.98 -12.20 10.04
N VAL A 107 -8.41 -12.33 8.83
CA VAL A 107 -7.36 -11.42 8.34
C VAL A 107 -7.88 -9.99 8.28
N ALA A 108 -9.07 -9.79 7.68
CA ALA A 108 -9.70 -8.47 7.60
C ALA A 108 -9.97 -7.87 8.99
N GLY A 109 -10.58 -8.64 9.89
CA GLY A 109 -10.91 -8.20 11.24
C GLY A 109 -9.68 -7.87 12.08
N CYS A 110 -8.64 -8.72 12.05
CA CYS A 110 -7.42 -8.48 12.82
C CYS A 110 -6.59 -7.33 12.26
N VAL A 111 -6.36 -7.26 10.95
CA VAL A 111 -5.57 -6.16 10.37
C VAL A 111 -6.28 -4.83 10.53
N PHE A 112 -7.58 -4.74 10.20
CA PHE A 112 -8.32 -3.49 10.32
C PHE A 112 -8.60 -3.11 11.78
N GLY A 113 -9.03 -4.08 12.61
CA GLY A 113 -9.28 -3.86 14.03
C GLY A 113 -8.01 -3.43 14.75
N GLY A 114 -6.90 -4.15 14.54
CA GLY A 114 -5.60 -3.76 15.10
C GLY A 114 -5.14 -2.38 14.61
N TYR A 115 -5.37 -2.05 13.33
CA TYR A 115 -5.09 -0.72 12.79
C TYR A 115 -5.92 0.39 13.47
N VAL A 116 -7.22 0.19 13.67
CA VAL A 116 -8.08 1.17 14.35
C VAL A 116 -7.63 1.35 15.81
N LEU A 117 -7.38 0.26 16.53
CA LEU A 117 -6.85 0.31 17.90
C LEU A 117 -5.51 1.06 17.93
N ALA A 118 -4.61 0.79 16.99
CA ALA A 118 -3.32 1.46 16.94
C ALA A 118 -3.43 2.97 16.66
N ASN A 119 -4.33 3.40 15.77
CA ASN A 119 -4.62 4.83 15.52
C ASN A 119 -5.16 5.52 16.77
N VAL A 120 -6.13 4.92 17.46
CA VAL A 120 -6.65 5.46 18.73
C VAL A 120 -5.54 5.47 19.80
N GLY A 121 -4.66 4.46 19.77
CA GLY A 121 -3.46 4.39 20.60
C GLY A 121 -2.49 5.58 20.45
N LEU A 122 -2.51 6.27 19.30
CA LEU A 122 -1.72 7.47 19.07
C LEU A 122 -2.24 8.69 19.82
N LEU A 123 -3.45 8.64 20.38
CA LEU A 123 -4.04 9.69 21.21
C LEU A 123 -3.59 9.56 22.68
N ASP A 124 -2.29 9.37 22.90
CA ASP A 124 -1.68 9.13 24.21
C ASP A 124 -2.22 7.89 24.96
N LEU A 125 -2.51 6.81 24.23
CA LEU A 125 -3.01 5.54 24.78
C LEU A 125 -2.03 4.40 24.46
N PRO A 126 -0.85 4.34 25.10
CA PRO A 126 0.24 3.42 24.73
C PRO A 126 -0.14 1.94 24.80
N TRP A 127 -1.02 1.54 25.73
CA TRP A 127 -1.49 0.16 25.84
C TRP A 127 -2.33 -0.25 24.62
N LEU A 128 -3.12 0.68 24.08
CA LEU A 128 -3.97 0.45 22.93
C LEU A 128 -3.14 0.41 21.63
N LEU A 129 -2.08 1.22 21.56
CA LEU A 129 -1.09 1.13 20.49
C LEU A 129 -0.44 -0.26 20.45
N LYS A 130 0.05 -0.76 21.60
CA LYS A 130 0.64 -2.11 21.72
C LYS A 130 -0.34 -3.20 21.31
N LEU A 131 -1.57 -3.14 21.82
CA LEU A 131 -2.62 -4.08 21.47
C LEU A 131 -2.93 -4.03 19.97
N GLY A 132 -3.04 -2.84 19.39
CA GLY A 132 -3.30 -2.64 17.97
C GLY A 132 -2.23 -3.26 17.07
N ILE A 133 -0.95 -3.02 17.36
CA ILE A 133 0.17 -3.65 16.64
C ILE A 133 0.14 -5.19 16.80
N ALA A 134 -0.11 -5.70 18.00
CA ALA A 134 -0.18 -7.15 18.25
C ALA A 134 -1.34 -7.82 17.48
N VAL A 135 -2.51 -7.18 17.45
CA VAL A 135 -3.68 -7.69 16.70
C VAL A 135 -3.44 -7.62 15.18
N MET A 136 -2.78 -6.57 14.68
CA MET A 136 -2.35 -6.53 13.28
C MET A 136 -1.39 -7.67 12.94
N LEU A 137 -0.39 -7.93 13.79
CA LEU A 137 0.55 -9.04 13.62
C LEU A 137 -0.19 -10.38 13.55
N ALA A 138 -1.18 -10.62 14.41
CA ALA A 138 -2.00 -11.83 14.35
C ALA A 138 -2.70 -11.96 12.98
N GLY A 139 -3.30 -10.87 12.47
CA GLY A 139 -3.93 -10.85 11.15
C GLY A 139 -2.95 -11.18 10.01
N TYR A 140 -1.74 -10.63 10.08
CA TYR A 140 -0.65 -10.94 9.16
C TYR A 140 -0.25 -12.40 9.18
N LEU A 141 -0.05 -12.98 10.37
CA LEU A 141 0.34 -14.38 10.52
C LEU A 141 -0.75 -15.32 9.98
N ILE A 142 -2.03 -15.02 10.22
CA ILE A 142 -3.17 -15.77 9.64
C ILE A 142 -3.14 -15.68 8.10
N GLY A 143 -2.91 -14.47 7.56
CA GLY A 143 -2.83 -14.24 6.12
C GLY A 143 -1.66 -14.98 5.46
N VAL A 144 -0.46 -14.89 6.04
CA VAL A 144 0.75 -15.61 5.60
C VAL A 144 0.51 -17.12 5.66
N TRP A 145 -0.03 -17.65 6.76
CA TRP A 145 -0.33 -19.07 6.91
C TRP A 145 -1.33 -19.55 5.85
N THR A 146 -2.38 -18.78 5.61
CA THR A 146 -3.39 -19.07 4.59
C THR A 146 -2.76 -19.14 3.20
N LEU A 147 -2.00 -18.12 2.80
CA LEU A 147 -1.37 -18.06 1.48
C LEU A 147 -0.26 -19.11 1.31
N ALA A 148 0.51 -19.41 2.37
CA ALA A 148 1.47 -20.50 2.38
C ALA A 148 0.80 -21.87 2.19
N GLY A 149 -0.38 -22.08 2.77
CA GLY A 149 -1.22 -23.25 2.52
C GLY A 149 -1.62 -23.39 1.05
N VAL A 150 -2.07 -22.29 0.43
CA VAL A 150 -2.40 -22.25 -1.01
C VAL A 150 -1.18 -22.57 -1.88
N LEU A 151 -0.01 -21.98 -1.55
CA LEU A 151 1.23 -22.22 -2.27
C LEU A 151 1.71 -23.67 -2.18
N ARG A 152 1.61 -24.28 -0.99
CA ARG A 152 1.95 -25.71 -0.80
C ARG A 152 1.04 -26.63 -1.61
N ALA A 153 -0.26 -26.31 -1.67
CA ALA A 153 -1.24 -27.08 -2.45
C ALA A 153 -1.25 -26.75 -3.96
N SER A 154 -0.39 -25.83 -4.42
CA SER A 154 -0.39 -25.30 -5.78
C SER A 154 -0.08 -26.35 -6.84
N VAL A 155 -0.90 -26.35 -7.90
CA VAL A 155 -0.68 -27.15 -9.12
C VAL A 155 0.01 -26.36 -10.25
N ALA A 156 0.16 -25.04 -10.11
CA ALA A 156 0.82 -24.21 -11.12
C ALA A 156 2.34 -24.48 -11.22
N GLU A 157 2.87 -24.43 -12.45
CA GLU A 157 4.31 -24.59 -12.73
C GLU A 157 5.13 -23.36 -12.29
N ARG A 158 4.68 -22.15 -12.64
CA ARG A 158 5.39 -20.90 -12.30
C ARG A 158 4.89 -20.32 -10.97
N LYS A 159 5.71 -20.48 -9.93
CA LYS A 159 5.39 -20.04 -8.55
C LYS A 159 6.17 -18.80 -8.09
N SER A 160 7.01 -18.19 -8.93
CA SER A 160 7.93 -17.10 -8.53
C SER A 160 7.21 -15.86 -8.00
N HIS A 161 6.17 -15.36 -8.67
CA HIS A 161 5.38 -14.22 -8.17
C HIS A 161 4.72 -14.52 -6.83
N ALA A 162 4.19 -15.73 -6.66
CA ALA A 162 3.53 -16.15 -5.43
C ALA A 162 4.53 -16.26 -4.26
N ARG A 163 5.71 -16.86 -4.50
CA ARG A 163 6.81 -16.94 -3.52
C ARG A 163 7.30 -15.55 -3.13
N SER A 164 7.45 -14.64 -4.10
CA SER A 164 7.86 -13.26 -3.87
C SER A 164 6.87 -12.51 -2.97
N CYS A 165 5.56 -12.55 -3.28
CA CYS A 165 4.56 -11.92 -2.42
C CYS A 165 4.51 -12.54 -1.02
N LEU A 166 4.63 -13.87 -0.91
CA LEU A 166 4.64 -14.55 0.39
C LEU A 166 5.88 -14.17 1.21
N ALA A 167 7.07 -14.12 0.60
CA ALA A 167 8.30 -13.69 1.25
C ALA A 167 8.18 -12.25 1.79
N ALA A 168 7.60 -11.35 1.00
CA ALA A 168 7.36 -9.98 1.40
C ALA A 168 6.36 -9.85 2.57
N LEU A 169 5.25 -10.60 2.53
CA LEU A 169 4.32 -10.64 3.66
C LEU A 169 4.97 -11.21 4.92
N SER A 170 5.83 -12.23 4.80
CA SER A 170 6.59 -12.78 5.93
C SER A 170 7.57 -11.78 6.51
N LEU A 171 8.30 -11.03 5.68
CA LEU A 171 9.15 -9.92 6.15
C LEU A 171 8.33 -8.79 6.78
N GLY A 172 7.12 -8.54 6.28
CA GLY A 172 6.17 -7.63 6.92
C GLY A 172 5.74 -8.10 8.32
N SER A 173 5.44 -9.39 8.48
CA SER A 173 5.15 -9.97 9.80
C SER A 173 6.35 -9.83 10.74
N LEU A 174 7.57 -10.06 10.25
CA LEU A 174 8.79 -9.82 11.02
C LEU A 174 8.92 -8.35 11.43
N GLY A 175 8.68 -7.41 10.51
CA GLY A 175 8.71 -5.98 10.80
C GLY A 175 7.71 -5.57 11.89
N LEU A 176 6.47 -6.09 11.84
CA LEU A 176 5.48 -5.88 12.91
C LEU A 176 5.95 -6.46 14.25
N ALA A 177 6.52 -7.67 14.26
CA ALA A 177 7.02 -8.30 15.48
C ALA A 177 8.20 -7.51 16.09
N VAL A 178 9.13 -7.04 15.25
CA VAL A 178 10.27 -6.21 15.68
C VAL A 178 9.79 -4.86 16.22
N PHE A 179 8.79 -4.23 15.58
CA PHE A 179 8.21 -3.00 16.09
C PHE A 179 7.46 -3.22 17.41
N LEU A 180 6.74 -4.34 17.55
CA LEU A 180 6.08 -4.70 18.79
C LEU A 180 7.11 -4.87 19.92
N ALA A 181 8.26 -5.51 19.65
CA ALA A 181 9.35 -5.62 20.61
C ALA A 181 9.86 -4.24 21.05
N TYR A 182 10.00 -3.28 20.13
CA TYR A 182 10.32 -1.88 20.47
C TYR A 182 9.29 -1.27 21.41
N LEU A 183 7.98 -1.45 21.16
CA LEU A 183 6.93 -0.95 22.05
C LEU A 183 6.96 -1.59 23.46
N PHE A 184 7.61 -2.74 23.61
CA PHE A 184 7.85 -3.41 24.90
C PHE A 184 9.25 -3.15 25.49
N GLY A 185 10.00 -2.20 24.94
CA GLY A 185 11.27 -1.74 25.51
C GLY A 185 12.53 -2.20 24.79
N ALA A 186 12.41 -2.87 23.63
CA ALA A 186 13.58 -3.09 22.77
C ALA A 186 14.14 -1.77 22.23
N PRO A 187 15.42 -1.72 21.80
CA PRO A 187 16.07 -0.49 21.34
C PRO A 187 15.35 0.19 20.17
N ALA A 188 15.51 1.51 20.03
CA ALA A 188 14.98 2.31 18.93
C ALA A 188 15.40 1.78 17.54
N ASP A 189 16.55 1.11 17.45
CA ASP A 189 17.04 0.47 16.22
C ASP A 189 16.06 -0.59 15.68
N CYS A 190 15.30 -1.26 16.56
CA CYS A 190 14.23 -2.17 16.17
C CYS A 190 13.11 -1.42 15.43
N ALA A 191 12.70 -0.24 15.89
CA ALA A 191 11.69 0.55 15.21
C ALA A 191 12.17 1.01 13.82
N LEU A 192 13.43 1.41 13.71
CA LEU A 192 14.05 1.80 12.44
C LEU A 192 14.09 0.62 11.46
N LEU A 193 14.55 -0.56 11.91
CA LEU A 193 14.52 -1.78 11.12
C LEU A 193 13.10 -2.12 10.63
N ALA A 194 12.11 -2.03 11.53
CA ALA A 194 10.72 -2.28 11.17
C ALA A 194 10.20 -1.31 10.09
N ILE A 195 10.56 -0.02 10.16
CA ILE A 195 10.20 0.96 9.13
C ILE A 195 10.86 0.60 7.79
N LYS A 196 12.13 0.15 7.78
CA LYS A 196 12.82 -0.24 6.54
C LYS A 196 12.26 -1.53 5.94
N LEU A 197 11.96 -2.52 6.78
CA LEU A 197 11.26 -3.75 6.39
C LEU A 197 9.90 -3.44 5.77
N GLY A 198 9.18 -2.45 6.28
CA GLY A 198 7.86 -2.08 5.75
C GLY A 198 7.96 -1.58 4.31
N THR A 199 8.91 -0.71 4.02
CA THR A 199 9.04 -0.11 2.68
C THR A 199 9.71 -1.08 1.70
N TYR A 200 10.87 -1.63 2.04
CA TYR A 200 11.71 -2.38 1.10
C TYR A 200 11.61 -3.90 1.24
N GLY A 201 11.14 -4.40 2.39
CA GLY A 201 10.88 -5.82 2.61
C GLY A 201 9.44 -6.24 2.29
N LEU A 202 8.47 -5.35 2.50
CA LEU A 202 7.04 -5.63 2.36
C LEU A 202 6.42 -4.93 1.14
N LEU A 203 6.31 -3.60 1.16
CA LEU A 203 5.53 -2.86 0.17
C LEU A 203 6.15 -2.96 -1.23
N LEU A 204 7.39 -2.50 -1.39
CA LEU A 204 8.01 -2.42 -2.71
C LEU A 204 8.11 -3.78 -3.42
N PRO A 205 8.54 -4.88 -2.76
CA PRO A 205 8.54 -6.19 -3.41
C PRO A 205 7.15 -6.64 -3.85
N ILE A 206 6.09 -6.38 -3.07
CA ILE A 206 4.73 -6.74 -3.46
C ILE A 206 4.26 -5.90 -4.66
N TYR A 207 4.40 -4.59 -4.59
CA TYR A 207 3.99 -3.70 -5.69
C TYR A 207 4.73 -4.04 -6.98
N PHE A 208 6.05 -4.20 -6.93
CA PHE A 208 6.84 -4.58 -8.09
C PHE A 208 6.46 -5.97 -8.61
N THR A 209 6.30 -6.97 -7.74
CA THR A 209 5.90 -8.33 -8.15
C THR A 209 4.54 -8.35 -8.83
N VAL A 210 3.56 -7.63 -8.28
CA VAL A 210 2.22 -7.53 -8.86
C VAL A 210 2.29 -6.83 -10.22
N MET A 211 3.05 -5.72 -10.34
CA MET A 211 3.21 -5.01 -11.61
C MET A 211 3.93 -5.86 -12.65
N HIS A 212 5.02 -6.52 -12.26
CA HIS A 212 5.76 -7.43 -13.12
C HIS A 212 4.87 -8.55 -13.68
N ARG A 213 3.87 -9.01 -12.91
CA ARG A 213 2.92 -10.02 -13.39
C ARG A 213 1.79 -9.43 -14.23
N MET A 214 1.17 -8.35 -13.75
CA MET A 214 -0.12 -7.84 -14.20
C MET A 214 0.00 -6.77 -15.29
N LEU A 215 0.97 -5.87 -15.23
CA LEU A 215 1.04 -4.73 -16.15
C LEU A 215 1.33 -5.17 -17.60
N PRO A 216 2.30 -6.09 -17.85
CA PRO A 216 2.49 -6.68 -19.18
C PRO A 216 1.30 -7.53 -19.62
N PHE A 217 0.65 -8.24 -18.69
CA PHE A 217 -0.52 -9.07 -18.98
C PHE A 217 -1.72 -8.21 -19.43
N PHE A 218 -2.00 -7.11 -18.73
CA PHE A 218 -3.08 -6.19 -19.12
C PHE A 218 -2.78 -5.49 -20.44
N SER A 219 -1.52 -5.13 -20.69
CA SER A 219 -1.11 -4.58 -21.99
C SER A 219 -1.31 -5.60 -23.11
N GLY A 220 -0.98 -6.87 -22.89
CA GLY A 220 -1.21 -7.98 -23.82
C GLY A 220 -2.68 -8.24 -24.15
N ASN A 221 -3.59 -8.00 -23.21
CA ASN A 221 -5.03 -8.17 -23.43
C ASN A 221 -5.68 -7.03 -24.23
N VAL A 222 -4.99 -5.90 -24.39
CA VAL A 222 -5.53 -4.69 -25.02
C VAL A 222 -4.85 -4.37 -26.34
N VAL A 223 -3.53 -4.54 -26.41
CA VAL A 223 -2.73 -4.17 -27.56
C VAL A 223 -2.51 -5.40 -28.44
N ALA A 224 -3.08 -5.40 -29.64
CA ALA A 224 -2.88 -6.48 -30.61
C ALA A 224 -1.40 -6.67 -30.94
N GLY A 225 -0.94 -7.92 -30.96
CA GLY A 225 0.47 -8.27 -31.23
C GLY A 225 1.46 -7.91 -30.11
N TYR A 226 0.98 -7.54 -28.92
CA TYR A 226 1.87 -7.19 -27.80
C TYR A 226 2.57 -8.41 -27.22
N LYS A 227 3.90 -8.37 -27.19
CA LYS A 227 4.73 -9.40 -26.56
C LYS A 227 4.82 -9.16 -25.04
N VAL A 228 4.30 -10.10 -24.25
CA VAL A 228 4.39 -10.06 -22.79
C VAL A 228 5.83 -10.36 -22.34
N ILE A 229 6.54 -9.33 -21.86
CA ILE A 229 7.93 -9.43 -21.38
C ILE A 229 7.98 -9.40 -19.85
N ARG A 230 8.45 -10.50 -19.26
CA ARG A 230 8.52 -10.74 -17.80
C ARG A 230 9.71 -11.64 -17.47
N PRO A 231 10.95 -11.14 -17.56
CA PRO A 231 12.11 -12.01 -17.51
C PRO A 231 12.33 -12.56 -16.09
N ASP A 232 12.79 -13.80 -16.00
CA ASP A 232 12.88 -14.51 -14.72
C ASP A 232 13.99 -13.95 -13.79
N TRP A 233 14.93 -13.16 -14.32
CA TRP A 233 15.98 -12.48 -13.54
C TRP A 233 15.44 -11.31 -12.68
N SER A 234 14.30 -10.70 -13.05
CA SER A 234 13.86 -9.43 -12.46
C SER A 234 13.60 -9.52 -10.98
N LEU A 235 12.82 -10.53 -10.56
CA LEU A 235 12.46 -10.69 -9.14
C LEU A 235 13.69 -10.97 -8.25
N PRO A 236 14.57 -11.95 -8.54
CA PRO A 236 15.73 -12.20 -7.68
C PRO A 236 16.71 -11.02 -7.63
N VAL A 237 16.96 -10.34 -8.75
CA VAL A 237 17.84 -9.16 -8.78
C VAL A 237 17.25 -8.02 -7.95
N VAL A 238 15.97 -7.70 -8.14
CA VAL A 238 15.31 -6.64 -7.36
C VAL A 238 15.29 -7.00 -5.88
N TRP A 239 15.00 -8.25 -5.51
CA TRP A 239 15.07 -8.68 -4.11
C TRP A 239 16.45 -8.50 -3.49
N LEU A 240 17.50 -8.94 -4.19
CA LEU A 240 18.87 -8.80 -3.71
C LEU A 240 19.23 -7.33 -3.45
N LEU A 241 18.93 -6.45 -4.41
CA LEU A 241 19.24 -5.04 -4.32
C LEU A 241 18.40 -4.33 -3.25
N LEU A 242 17.13 -4.68 -3.09
CA LEU A 242 16.28 -4.11 -2.04
C LEU A 242 16.73 -4.53 -0.63
N LEU A 243 17.15 -5.78 -0.46
CA LEU A 243 17.73 -6.23 0.81
C LEU A 243 19.07 -5.55 1.08
N ALA A 244 19.90 -5.34 0.04
CA ALA A 244 21.13 -4.56 0.17
C ALA A 244 20.84 -3.12 0.60
N HIS A 245 19.93 -2.41 -0.08
CA HIS A 245 19.48 -1.07 0.31
C HIS A 245 19.01 -1.04 1.76
N LEU A 246 18.10 -1.95 2.12
CA LEU A 246 17.54 -2.04 3.48
C LEU A 246 18.63 -2.21 4.53
N LEU A 247 19.56 -3.13 4.33
CA LEU A 247 20.62 -3.41 5.30
C LEU A 247 21.61 -2.25 5.41
N LEU A 248 22.01 -1.66 4.29
CA LEU A 248 22.91 -0.51 4.27
C LEU A 248 22.28 0.70 4.96
N GLU A 249 21.01 1.00 4.66
CA GLU A 249 20.30 2.13 5.27
C GLU A 249 20.08 1.88 6.77
N TRP A 250 19.68 0.67 7.16
CA TRP A 250 19.49 0.32 8.57
C TRP A 250 20.78 0.42 9.37
N ARG A 251 21.92 0.01 8.81
CA ARG A 251 23.23 0.11 9.46
C ARG A 251 23.89 1.49 9.32
N SER A 252 23.15 2.50 8.84
CA SER A 252 23.66 3.86 8.60
C SER A 252 24.89 3.89 7.68
N ALA A 253 25.05 2.90 6.81
CA ALA A 253 26.15 2.79 5.83
C ALA A 253 25.82 3.59 4.56
N LEU A 254 25.41 4.86 4.74
CA LEU A 254 24.81 5.69 3.68
C LEU A 254 25.74 5.92 2.48
N GLY A 255 27.07 5.96 2.69
CA GLY A 255 28.07 6.13 1.63
C GLY A 255 28.13 4.97 0.62
N TRP A 256 27.45 3.86 0.89
CA TRP A 256 27.41 2.68 0.04
C TRP A 256 26.03 2.45 -0.62
N LEU A 257 25.01 3.26 -0.30
CA LEU A 257 23.64 3.05 -0.81
C LEU A 257 23.55 3.11 -2.34
N TRP A 258 24.38 3.94 -2.97
CA TRP A 258 24.44 4.06 -4.43
C TRP A 258 24.73 2.72 -5.14
N LEU A 259 25.41 1.77 -4.47
CA LEU A 259 25.65 0.43 -5.01
C LEU A 259 24.36 -0.39 -5.20
N ALA A 260 23.33 -0.12 -4.40
CA ALA A 260 22.01 -0.71 -4.54
C ALA A 260 21.11 0.16 -5.43
N ASP A 261 21.13 1.47 -5.22
CA ASP A 261 20.10 2.37 -5.74
C ASP A 261 20.31 2.75 -7.21
N VAL A 262 21.56 2.85 -7.67
CA VAL A 262 21.85 3.03 -9.11
C VAL A 262 21.37 1.80 -9.90
N PRO A 263 21.73 0.55 -9.57
CA PRO A 263 21.20 -0.62 -10.25
C PRO A 263 19.67 -0.76 -10.16
N LEU A 264 19.05 -0.42 -9.02
CA LEU A 264 17.59 -0.42 -8.89
C LEU A 264 16.94 0.60 -9.83
N ALA A 265 17.46 1.82 -9.90
CA ALA A 265 16.99 2.85 -10.83
C ALA A 265 17.03 2.36 -12.27
N LEU A 266 18.16 1.76 -12.70
CA LEU A 266 18.33 1.19 -14.04
C LEU A 266 17.38 0.02 -14.29
N ALA A 267 17.24 -0.91 -13.34
CA ALA A 267 16.34 -2.05 -13.46
C ALA A 267 14.88 -1.59 -13.58
N PHE A 268 14.43 -0.64 -12.77
CA PHE A 268 13.06 -0.12 -12.83
C PHE A 268 12.81 0.70 -14.09
N ALA A 269 13.77 1.51 -14.54
CA ALA A 269 13.67 2.24 -15.80
C ALA A 269 13.59 1.28 -16.99
N TRP A 270 14.39 0.22 -16.99
CA TRP A 270 14.33 -0.83 -18.00
C TRP A 270 12.94 -1.45 -18.07
N HIS A 271 12.31 -1.79 -16.93
CA HIS A 271 10.94 -2.33 -16.92
C HIS A 271 9.92 -1.31 -17.44
N ALA A 272 10.02 -0.05 -17.00
CA ALA A 272 9.09 1.00 -17.39
C ALA A 272 9.10 1.24 -18.91
N LEU A 273 10.28 1.19 -19.54
CA LEU A 273 10.43 1.33 -20.99
C LEU A 273 10.08 0.04 -21.74
N THR A 274 10.53 -1.11 -21.24
CA THR A 274 10.32 -2.43 -21.89
C THR A 274 8.85 -2.82 -21.97
N TRP A 275 8.03 -2.33 -21.04
CA TRP A 275 6.59 -2.55 -21.07
C TRP A 275 5.83 -1.62 -22.03
N GLN A 276 6.55 -0.78 -22.78
CA GLN A 276 6.09 0.00 -23.93
C GLN A 276 4.82 0.83 -23.62
N PRO A 277 4.87 1.74 -22.62
CA PRO A 277 3.72 2.54 -22.22
C PRO A 277 3.10 3.28 -23.42
N TRP A 278 3.90 3.78 -24.36
CA TRP A 278 3.41 4.47 -25.57
C TRP A 278 2.44 3.64 -26.43
N LYS A 279 2.48 2.30 -26.37
CA LYS A 279 1.52 1.42 -27.07
C LYS A 279 0.26 1.13 -26.26
N ALA A 280 0.28 1.37 -24.95
CA ALA A 280 -0.68 0.87 -23.97
C ALA A 280 -1.37 1.99 -23.17
N MET A 281 -1.54 3.19 -23.75
CA MET A 281 -2.19 4.35 -23.10
C MET A 281 -3.72 4.38 -23.23
N ARG A 282 -4.33 3.35 -23.82
CA ARG A 282 -5.78 3.15 -23.86
C ARG A 282 -6.10 1.70 -23.50
N PRO A 283 -7.17 1.41 -22.75
CA PRO A 283 -8.09 2.36 -22.11
C PRO A 283 -7.46 3.08 -20.90
N GLY A 284 -8.11 4.11 -20.38
CA GLY A 284 -7.56 4.97 -19.32
C GLY A 284 -7.07 4.23 -18.06
N LEU A 285 -7.71 3.12 -17.66
CA LEU A 285 -7.24 2.30 -16.53
C LEU A 285 -5.83 1.74 -16.77
N LEU A 286 -5.52 1.35 -18.01
CA LEU A 286 -4.21 0.85 -18.37
C LEU A 286 -3.18 1.98 -18.42
N ALA A 287 -3.57 3.15 -18.94
CA ALA A 287 -2.74 4.34 -18.95
C ALA A 287 -2.27 4.72 -17.54
N VAL A 288 -3.22 4.80 -16.60
CA VAL A 288 -2.97 5.18 -15.21
C VAL A 288 -2.05 4.18 -14.51
N LEU A 289 -2.12 2.87 -14.83
CA LEU A 289 -1.18 1.90 -14.29
C LEU A 289 0.27 2.15 -14.74
N HIS A 290 0.47 2.48 -16.02
CA HIS A 290 1.80 2.83 -16.54
C HIS A 290 2.31 4.15 -15.96
N LEU A 291 1.45 5.17 -15.88
CA LEU A 291 1.80 6.47 -15.28
C LEU A 291 2.14 6.32 -13.79
N ALA A 292 1.38 5.52 -13.05
CA ALA A 292 1.70 5.18 -11.66
C ALA A 292 3.05 4.43 -11.58
N PHE A 293 3.28 3.44 -12.44
CA PHE A 293 4.54 2.69 -12.47
C PHE A 293 5.75 3.57 -12.77
N ALA A 294 5.59 4.64 -13.57
CA ALA A 294 6.67 5.56 -13.90
C ALA A 294 7.26 6.30 -12.68
N TRP A 295 6.50 6.42 -11.58
CA TRP A 295 7.04 6.95 -10.33
C TRP A 295 8.08 6.06 -9.67
N LEU A 296 8.07 4.74 -9.93
CA LEU A 296 9.05 3.83 -9.36
C LEU A 296 10.48 4.14 -9.83
N PRO A 297 10.79 4.20 -11.14
CA PRO A 297 12.12 4.63 -11.57
C PRO A 297 12.41 6.08 -11.19
N VAL A 298 11.44 6.99 -11.19
CA VAL A 298 11.65 8.38 -10.72
C VAL A 298 12.13 8.40 -9.27
N ALA A 299 11.48 7.64 -8.38
CA ALA A 299 11.87 7.57 -6.98
C ALA A 299 13.31 7.03 -6.82
N PHE A 300 13.67 5.97 -7.54
CA PHE A 300 15.01 5.39 -7.44
C PHE A 300 16.09 6.23 -8.14
N VAL A 301 15.75 7.02 -9.16
CA VAL A 301 16.66 8.05 -9.69
C VAL A 301 16.92 9.12 -8.63
N LEU A 302 15.90 9.56 -7.89
CA LEU A 302 16.09 10.52 -6.79
C LEU A 302 16.94 9.93 -5.66
N TYR A 303 16.73 8.66 -5.30
CA TYR A 303 17.61 7.94 -4.36
C TYR A 303 19.04 7.88 -4.88
N ALA A 304 19.25 7.37 -6.09
CA ALA A 304 20.58 7.25 -6.70
C ALA A 304 21.33 8.59 -6.77
N VAL A 305 20.65 9.67 -7.16
CA VAL A 305 21.24 11.02 -7.18
C VAL A 305 21.64 11.46 -5.78
N GLN A 306 20.76 11.30 -4.79
CA GLN A 306 21.10 11.63 -3.40
C GLN A 306 22.29 10.83 -2.88
N ASP A 307 22.32 9.52 -3.14
CA ASP A 307 23.32 8.63 -2.58
C ASP A 307 24.69 8.79 -3.25
N VAL A 308 24.73 9.07 -4.56
CA VAL A 308 25.97 9.41 -5.27
C VAL A 308 26.52 10.74 -4.75
N VAL A 309 25.67 11.76 -4.56
CA VAL A 309 26.10 13.03 -3.97
C VAL A 309 26.58 12.83 -2.55
N TYR A 310 25.87 12.06 -1.73
CA TYR A 310 26.29 11.74 -0.37
C TYR A 310 27.63 11.00 -0.34
N ALA A 311 27.85 10.02 -1.22
CA ALA A 311 29.12 9.31 -1.31
C ALA A 311 30.29 10.22 -1.72
N ALA A 312 30.04 11.22 -2.58
CA ALA A 312 31.06 12.15 -3.05
C ALA A 312 31.36 13.30 -2.07
N SER A 313 30.34 13.81 -1.37
CA SER A 313 30.44 15.05 -0.59
C SER A 313 30.01 14.94 0.87
N GLY A 314 29.45 13.81 1.30
CA GLY A 314 28.88 13.63 2.65
C GLY A 314 27.59 14.41 2.92
N HIS A 315 26.96 15.01 1.90
CA HIS A 315 25.78 15.86 2.06
C HIS A 315 24.51 15.18 1.54
N LEU A 316 23.45 15.19 2.35
CA LEU A 316 22.11 14.79 1.92
C LEU A 316 21.39 16.00 1.30
N ILE A 317 20.97 15.86 0.04
CA ILE A 317 20.40 16.96 -0.75
C ILE A 317 18.88 16.88 -0.98
N LEU A 318 18.26 15.72 -0.79
CA LEU A 318 16.83 15.50 -1.10
C LEU A 318 16.02 15.02 0.10
N GLY A 319 16.66 14.80 1.25
CA GLY A 319 16.01 14.34 2.49
C GLY A 319 15.09 13.16 2.24
N ARG A 320 13.78 13.33 2.54
CA ARG A 320 12.76 12.30 2.35
C ARG A 320 12.01 12.36 1.02
N ALA A 321 12.45 13.17 0.06
CA ALA A 321 11.78 13.30 -1.23
C ALA A 321 11.76 11.97 -2.03
N PRO A 322 12.87 11.20 -2.12
CA PRO A 322 12.84 9.91 -2.83
C PRO A 322 11.81 8.94 -2.23
N LEU A 323 11.75 8.87 -0.89
CA LEU A 323 10.79 8.03 -0.16
C LEU A 323 9.33 8.41 -0.44
N HIS A 324 9.02 9.70 -0.58
CA HIS A 324 7.65 10.14 -0.85
C HIS A 324 7.28 10.13 -2.33
N ALA A 325 8.26 10.24 -3.24
CA ALA A 325 8.06 9.89 -4.65
C ALA A 325 7.65 8.41 -4.77
N LEU A 326 8.25 7.53 -3.96
CA LEU A 326 7.85 6.13 -3.87
C LEU A 326 6.49 5.95 -3.17
N GLY A 327 6.31 6.55 -1.99
CA GLY A 327 5.11 6.34 -1.15
C GLY A 327 3.83 6.95 -1.72
N ILE A 328 3.89 8.18 -2.23
CA ILE A 328 2.73 8.89 -2.79
C ILE A 328 2.67 8.65 -4.29
N GLY A 329 3.77 8.96 -4.98
CA GLY A 329 3.86 8.87 -6.43
C GLY A 329 3.62 7.44 -6.92
N PHE A 330 4.37 6.45 -6.43
CA PHE A 330 4.19 5.06 -6.85
C PHE A 330 3.08 4.34 -6.07
N PHE A 331 3.21 4.12 -4.76
CA PHE A 331 2.24 3.29 -4.03
C PHE A 331 0.84 3.89 -4.01
N GLY A 332 0.72 5.19 -3.71
CA GLY A 332 -0.57 5.89 -3.72
C GLY A 332 -1.23 5.88 -5.11
N SER A 333 -0.51 6.28 -6.15
CA SER A 333 -1.08 6.28 -7.51
C SER A 333 -1.43 4.88 -8.00
N MET A 334 -0.59 3.89 -7.69
CA MET A 334 -0.83 2.50 -8.06
C MET A 334 -2.02 1.89 -7.31
N LEU A 335 -2.23 2.29 -6.05
CA LEU A 335 -3.44 1.96 -5.29
C LEU A 335 -4.67 2.49 -6.03
N VAL A 336 -4.72 3.77 -6.40
CA VAL A 336 -5.86 4.34 -7.16
C VAL A 336 -6.08 3.56 -8.45
N ALA A 337 -5.03 3.28 -9.21
CA ALA A 337 -5.09 2.56 -10.48
C ALA A 337 -5.63 1.13 -10.34
N MET A 338 -4.97 0.33 -9.50
CA MET A 338 -5.25 -1.09 -9.35
C MET A 338 -6.56 -1.33 -8.59
N VAL A 339 -6.81 -0.61 -7.49
CA VAL A 339 -8.01 -0.80 -6.69
C VAL A 339 -9.25 -0.37 -7.49
N THR A 340 -9.18 0.71 -8.27
CA THR A 340 -10.29 1.09 -9.17
C THR A 340 -10.60 -0.02 -10.17
N ARG A 341 -9.57 -0.58 -10.82
CA ARG A 341 -9.73 -1.69 -11.78
C ARG A 341 -10.36 -2.93 -11.13
N VAL A 342 -9.83 -3.36 -9.98
CA VAL A 342 -10.31 -4.54 -9.25
C VAL A 342 -11.76 -4.33 -8.77
N THR A 343 -12.04 -3.15 -8.22
CA THR A 343 -13.38 -2.77 -7.75
C THR A 343 -14.40 -2.82 -8.88
N GLN A 344 -14.07 -2.32 -10.07
CA GLN A 344 -14.99 -2.37 -11.21
C GLN A 344 -15.20 -3.81 -11.70
N GLY A 345 -14.11 -4.55 -11.95
CA GLY A 345 -14.18 -5.91 -12.46
C GLY A 345 -14.92 -6.87 -11.52
N HIS A 346 -14.77 -6.71 -10.21
CA HIS A 346 -15.44 -7.55 -9.22
C HIS A 346 -16.80 -7.02 -8.76
N SER A 347 -17.25 -5.89 -9.30
CA SER A 347 -18.57 -5.35 -8.97
C SER A 347 -19.54 -5.33 -10.16
N GLY A 348 -19.17 -5.97 -11.27
CA GLY A 348 -19.98 -6.05 -12.49
C GLY A 348 -20.06 -4.73 -13.25
N ARG A 349 -19.15 -3.79 -12.99
CA ARG A 349 -19.14 -2.45 -13.58
C ARG A 349 -18.14 -2.37 -14.74
N PRO A 350 -18.35 -1.48 -15.72
CA PRO A 350 -17.41 -1.31 -16.83
C PRO A 350 -15.98 -1.03 -16.36
N LEU A 351 -15.00 -1.68 -16.99
CA LEU A 351 -13.57 -1.48 -16.72
C LEU A 351 -13.06 -0.18 -17.36
N GLN A 352 -13.43 0.96 -16.78
CA GLN A 352 -13.08 2.28 -17.28
C GLN A 352 -12.61 3.24 -16.18
N MET A 353 -11.76 4.18 -16.52
CA MET A 353 -11.35 5.21 -15.56
C MET A 353 -12.42 6.30 -15.49
N GLY A 354 -13.25 6.28 -14.45
CA GLY A 354 -14.31 7.27 -14.25
C GLY A 354 -13.80 8.61 -13.71
N ALA A 355 -14.60 9.67 -13.81
CA ALA A 355 -14.23 11.04 -13.41
C ALA A 355 -13.69 11.13 -11.98
N VAL A 356 -14.34 10.49 -11.01
CA VAL A 356 -13.89 10.47 -9.61
C VAL A 356 -12.49 9.88 -9.45
N ALA A 357 -12.20 8.79 -10.17
CA ALA A 357 -10.90 8.15 -10.12
C ALA A 357 -9.84 9.00 -10.83
N TRP A 358 -10.18 9.65 -11.95
CA TRP A 358 -9.29 10.60 -12.64
C TRP A 358 -8.93 11.80 -11.76
N LEU A 359 -9.93 12.39 -11.09
CA LEU A 359 -9.74 13.49 -10.15
C LEU A 359 -8.78 13.07 -9.04
N CYS A 360 -9.04 11.93 -8.40
CA CYS A 360 -8.19 11.39 -7.34
C CYS A 360 -6.74 11.19 -7.84
N PHE A 361 -6.57 10.53 -8.99
CA PHE A 361 -5.24 10.30 -9.56
C PHE A 361 -4.51 11.61 -9.86
N GLY A 362 -5.17 12.57 -10.51
CA GLY A 362 -4.58 13.86 -10.88
C GLY A 362 -4.18 14.69 -9.65
N LEU A 363 -5.06 14.82 -8.65
CA LEU A 363 -4.75 15.51 -7.41
C LEU A 363 -3.60 14.83 -6.65
N LEU A 364 -3.52 13.49 -6.69
CA LEU A 364 -2.44 12.78 -6.04
C LEU A 364 -1.07 13.05 -6.68
N GLN A 365 -1.01 13.34 -7.99
CA GLN A 365 0.23 13.77 -8.64
C GLN A 365 0.70 15.11 -8.06
N VAL A 366 -0.24 16.04 -7.88
CA VAL A 366 0.04 17.35 -7.25
C VAL A 366 0.52 17.16 -5.82
N VAL A 367 -0.13 16.28 -5.05
CA VAL A 367 0.29 15.96 -3.67
C VAL A 367 1.70 15.38 -3.60
N ALA A 368 2.08 14.50 -4.53
CA ALA A 368 3.44 13.96 -4.60
C ALA A 368 4.47 15.09 -4.83
N LEU A 369 4.19 16.00 -5.77
CA LEU A 369 5.05 17.14 -6.07
C LEU A 369 5.15 18.12 -4.90
N LEU A 370 4.03 18.44 -4.23
CA LEU A 370 4.01 19.28 -3.03
C LEU A 370 4.84 18.66 -1.90
N ARG A 371 4.73 17.35 -1.72
CA ARG A 371 5.52 16.64 -0.70
C ARG A 371 7.00 16.63 -1.02
N ILE A 372 7.39 16.47 -2.28
CA ILE A 372 8.79 16.58 -2.73
C ILE A 372 9.29 18.01 -2.52
N ARG A 373 8.49 19.02 -2.90
CA ARG A 373 8.81 20.44 -2.72
C ARG A 373 9.15 20.78 -1.27
N ALA A 374 8.51 20.14 -0.29
CA ALA A 374 8.79 20.37 1.12
C ALA A 374 10.26 20.10 1.51
N GLU A 375 10.97 19.23 0.79
CA GLU A 375 12.38 18.91 1.08
C GLU A 375 13.36 19.86 0.37
N LEU A 376 12.88 20.75 -0.51
CA LEU A 376 13.70 21.69 -1.28
C LEU A 376 13.86 23.06 -0.59
N GLY A 377 13.56 23.14 0.71
CA GLY A 377 13.72 24.34 1.55
C GLY A 377 12.50 25.26 1.65
N GLY A 378 12.64 26.39 2.33
CA GLY A 378 11.53 27.28 2.70
C GLY A 378 10.75 26.78 3.92
N ASP A 379 9.45 27.09 4.01
CA ASP A 379 8.58 26.64 5.11
C ASP A 379 8.18 25.16 4.94
N VAL A 380 9.09 24.26 5.31
CA VAL A 380 8.93 22.80 5.18
C VAL A 380 7.60 22.34 5.76
N TYR A 381 7.31 22.74 7.00
CA TYR A 381 6.12 22.26 7.73
C TYR A 381 4.81 22.73 7.10
N LEU A 382 4.75 23.95 6.53
CA LEU A 382 3.59 24.39 5.77
C LEU A 382 3.34 23.50 4.55
N TRP A 383 4.39 23.18 3.77
CA TRP A 383 4.26 22.28 2.62
C TRP A 383 3.82 20.87 3.04
N LEU A 384 4.28 20.37 4.19
CA LEU A 384 3.82 19.09 4.74
C LEU A 384 2.32 19.12 5.06
N VAL A 385 1.84 20.18 5.72
CA VAL A 385 0.41 20.37 6.03
C VAL A 385 -0.42 20.41 4.76
N ILE A 386 -0.02 21.22 3.76
CA ILE A 386 -0.73 21.33 2.48
C ILE A 386 -0.77 19.97 1.76
N ALA A 387 0.34 19.23 1.72
CA ALA A 387 0.37 17.91 1.12
C ALA A 387 -0.54 16.90 1.86
N ALA A 388 -0.57 16.93 3.19
CA ALA A 388 -1.39 16.04 4.00
C ALA A 388 -2.90 16.28 3.79
N TYR A 389 -3.34 17.55 3.80
CA TYR A 389 -4.74 17.88 3.47
C TYR A 389 -5.07 17.67 1.99
N GLY A 390 -4.11 17.90 1.09
CA GLY A 390 -4.24 17.59 -0.33
C GLY A 390 -4.52 16.10 -0.57
N TRP A 391 -3.86 15.21 0.19
CA TRP A 391 -4.16 13.77 0.16
C TRP A 391 -5.61 13.49 0.55
N LEU A 392 -6.09 14.07 1.65
CA LEU A 392 -7.48 13.89 2.10
C LEU A 392 -8.47 14.37 1.05
N LEU A 393 -8.23 15.54 0.46
CA LEU A 393 -9.04 16.09 -0.62
C LEU A 393 -9.06 15.18 -1.85
N ALA A 394 -7.90 14.63 -2.24
CA ALA A 394 -7.78 13.75 -3.38
C ALA A 394 -8.55 12.42 -3.18
N PHE A 395 -8.42 11.82 -2.00
CA PHE A 395 -8.98 10.49 -1.72
C PHE A 395 -10.44 10.50 -1.30
N LEU A 396 -10.94 11.56 -0.66
CA LEU A 396 -12.29 11.57 -0.07
C LEU A 396 -13.39 11.20 -1.10
N PRO A 397 -13.49 11.80 -2.29
CA PRO A 397 -14.52 11.42 -3.28
C PRO A 397 -14.36 9.97 -3.76
N TRP A 398 -13.12 9.52 -3.92
CA TRP A 398 -12.79 8.17 -4.38
C TRP A 398 -13.15 7.10 -3.34
N VAL A 399 -12.89 7.39 -2.06
CA VAL A 399 -13.26 6.54 -0.92
C VAL A 399 -14.78 6.43 -0.81
N LEU A 400 -15.51 7.55 -0.83
CA LEU A 400 -16.97 7.53 -0.74
C LEU A 400 -17.60 6.70 -1.86
N ARG A 401 -17.11 6.86 -3.10
CA ARG A 401 -17.55 6.05 -4.23
C ARG A 401 -17.22 4.56 -4.05
N SER A 402 -16.01 4.24 -3.61
CA SER A 402 -15.55 2.85 -3.46
C SER A 402 -16.28 2.15 -2.33
N ALA A 403 -16.45 2.80 -1.18
CA ALA A 403 -17.24 2.31 -0.05
C ALA A 403 -18.69 2.02 -0.47
N TRP A 404 -19.33 2.92 -1.21
CA TRP A 404 -20.67 2.66 -1.76
C TRP A 404 -20.71 1.39 -2.63
N ILE A 405 -19.70 1.16 -3.48
CA ILE A 405 -19.62 -0.07 -4.29
C ILE A 405 -19.48 -1.31 -3.40
N TYR A 406 -18.65 -1.28 -2.35
CA TYR A 406 -18.46 -2.43 -1.47
C TYR A 406 -19.66 -2.70 -0.55
N LEU A 407 -20.51 -1.71 -0.30
CA LEU A 407 -21.69 -1.83 0.55
C LEU A 407 -22.96 -2.17 -0.25
N THR A 408 -22.96 -2.03 -1.57
CA THR A 408 -24.10 -2.33 -2.45
C THR A 408 -23.94 -3.63 -3.23
N PRO A 409 -25.04 -4.27 -3.66
CA PRO A 409 -24.96 -5.41 -4.57
C PRO A 409 -24.20 -5.11 -5.86
N ARG A 410 -23.73 -6.16 -6.53
CA ARG A 410 -23.11 -6.02 -7.85
C ARG A 410 -24.08 -5.42 -8.85
N ALA A 411 -23.55 -4.64 -9.79
CA ALA A 411 -24.35 -4.00 -10.82
C ALA A 411 -24.92 -5.00 -11.84
N ASP A 412 -24.32 -6.18 -11.98
CA ASP A 412 -24.73 -7.23 -12.92
C ASP A 412 -25.63 -8.31 -12.30
N GLY A 413 -26.07 -8.13 -11.04
CA GLY A 413 -26.95 -9.07 -10.34
C GLY A 413 -26.34 -10.42 -9.98
N LYS A 414 -25.05 -10.65 -10.28
CA LYS A 414 -24.36 -11.90 -9.96
C LYS A 414 -24.04 -11.99 -8.45
N PRO A 415 -23.79 -13.20 -7.92
CA PRO A 415 -23.25 -13.36 -6.58
C PRO A 415 -21.93 -12.61 -6.42
N GLY A 416 -21.72 -12.03 -5.25
CA GLY A 416 -20.48 -11.32 -4.92
C GLY A 416 -20.74 -9.97 -4.33
#